data_AF-A0A965JSD9-F1
#
_entry.id   AF-A0A965JSD9-F1
#
_cell.length_a   1.000
_cell.length_b   1.000
_cell.length_c   1.000
_cell.angle_alpha   90.00
_cell.angle_beta   90.00
_cell.angle_gamma   90.00
#
_symmetry.space_group_name_H-M   'P 1'
#
loop_
_entity.id
_entity.type
_entity.pdbx_description
1 polymer ?
#
loop_
_entity_poly.entity_id
_entity_poly.type
_entity_poly.pdbx_seq_one_letter_code
_entity_poly.pdbx_strand_id
1 'polypeptide(L)'
;MGSLTTLRVNYSNVIEFAEKLTQDIPWTQWELRLGGTTVLLIARGDCYLGTDLRSAKYEQVSAADKTATLSLPTPIQELHDFLMEDRDGAEAMMLDTMDGFLHAVAIGPITLKPQQWLPPIWGHTEEQGMMPAMQSLDQLNRILELVMRHFNSIVAGLEDEPPDIYPRWNVREWEGRELDDAEGWAWGFVQGVDLCRSEWDPLLQTPQGQAWYRPIGLLGEDDFGPEQDNLTRTPSQRAELSLQIPQAVIGMHAHWLPLRRAVYERTAA
;
A
#
# COMPACT_ATOMS: atom_id res chain seq x y z
N MET A 1 32.67 0.90 22.74
CA MET A 1 31.38 0.52 22.14
C MET A 1 31.66 0.08 20.71
N GLY A 2 31.58 -1.21 20.43
CA GLY A 2 31.78 -1.74 19.08
C GLY A 2 30.48 -1.65 18.28
N SER A 3 30.57 -1.30 17.01
CA SER A 3 29.44 -1.34 16.08
C SER A 3 29.27 -2.76 15.55
N LEU A 4 28.15 -3.41 15.87
CA LEU A 4 27.78 -4.69 15.27
C LEU A 4 27.34 -4.41 13.83
N THR A 5 28.23 -4.68 12.88
CA THR A 5 28.04 -4.35 11.46
C THR A 5 27.43 -5.50 10.65
N THR A 6 27.44 -6.72 11.19
CA THR A 6 26.92 -7.92 10.53
C THR A 6 26.68 -9.03 11.55
N LEU A 7 25.52 -9.69 11.49
CA LEU A 7 25.23 -10.91 12.26
C LEU A 7 25.21 -12.09 11.29
N ARG A 8 26.18 -13.00 11.38
CA ARG A 8 26.26 -14.19 10.53
C ARG A 8 25.72 -15.41 11.29
N VAL A 9 24.55 -15.90 10.91
CA VAL A 9 23.98 -17.15 11.42
C VAL A 9 24.30 -18.26 10.44
N ASN A 10 24.78 -19.40 10.92
CA ASN A 10 25.29 -20.50 10.11
C ASN A 10 24.23 -21.60 10.03
N TYR A 11 23.63 -21.79 8.85
CA TYR A 11 22.86 -22.98 8.51
C TYR A 11 23.34 -23.52 7.17
N SER A 12 23.46 -24.85 7.11
CA SER A 12 24.19 -25.59 6.09
C SER A 12 23.35 -25.77 4.82
N ASN A 13 23.98 -25.45 3.68
CA ASN A 13 23.69 -25.87 2.29
C ASN A 13 23.19 -24.79 1.30
N VAL A 14 24.11 -24.43 0.39
CA VAL A 14 23.97 -24.49 -1.09
C VAL A 14 23.59 -23.22 -1.88
N ILE A 15 24.63 -22.74 -2.60
CA ILE A 15 24.73 -22.27 -4.00
C ILE A 15 24.10 -20.92 -4.39
N GLU A 16 25.00 -19.97 -4.66
CA GLU A 16 24.80 -18.71 -5.37
C GLU A 16 24.37 -18.91 -6.83
N PHE A 17 23.33 -18.20 -7.25
CA PHE A 17 23.27 -17.57 -8.58
C PHE A 17 22.66 -16.17 -8.43
N ALA A 18 23.30 -15.18 -9.05
CA ALA A 18 22.76 -13.84 -9.20
C ALA A 18 22.16 -13.74 -10.61
N GLU A 19 20.83 -13.65 -10.70
CA GLU A 19 20.19 -13.18 -11.92
C GLU A 19 19.39 -11.92 -11.60
N LYS A 20 19.58 -10.91 -12.46
CA LYS A 20 19.02 -9.59 -12.30
C LYS A 20 17.58 -9.61 -12.84
N LEU A 21 16.60 -9.79 -11.97
CA LEU A 21 15.18 -9.65 -12.32
C LEU A 21 14.82 -8.17 -12.32
N THR A 22 14.96 -7.53 -13.48
CA THR A 22 14.15 -6.36 -13.80
C THR A 22 12.75 -6.88 -14.05
N GLN A 23 11.87 -6.82 -13.05
CA GLN A 23 10.45 -7.09 -13.27
C GLN A 23 9.81 -5.78 -13.74
N ASP A 24 9.48 -5.73 -15.03
CA ASP A 24 8.49 -4.78 -15.53
C ASP A 24 7.23 -4.96 -14.70
N ILE A 25 6.61 -3.87 -14.24
CA ILE A 25 5.21 -3.92 -13.81
C ILE A 25 4.46 -4.41 -15.05
N PRO A 26 3.92 -5.65 -15.05
CA PRO A 26 3.22 -6.13 -16.22
C PRO A 26 2.12 -5.11 -16.51
N TRP A 27 1.87 -4.79 -17.78
CA TRP A 27 0.88 -3.77 -18.21
C TRP A 27 1.34 -2.29 -18.24
N THR A 28 2.62 -1.94 -18.07
CA THR A 28 3.11 -0.57 -18.28
C THR A 28 4.25 -0.47 -19.32
N GLN A 29 4.28 0.59 -20.14
CA GLN A 29 5.36 0.88 -21.11
C GLN A 29 6.49 1.75 -20.50
N TRP A 30 6.53 1.90 -19.18
CA TRP A 30 7.43 2.84 -18.50
C TRP A 30 8.57 2.11 -17.80
N GLU A 31 9.82 2.35 -18.24
CA GLU A 31 11.02 2.00 -17.46
C GLU A 31 11.19 2.98 -16.30
N LEU A 32 10.75 2.60 -15.10
CA LEU A 32 11.07 3.31 -13.86
C LEU A 32 12.43 2.84 -13.34
N ARG A 33 13.49 3.63 -13.60
CA ARG A 33 14.80 3.43 -12.95
C ARG A 33 14.74 3.94 -11.51
N LEU A 34 14.16 3.13 -10.64
CA LEU A 34 14.19 3.37 -9.21
C LEU A 34 15.57 3.00 -8.69
N GLY A 35 16.18 3.92 -7.94
CA GLY A 35 17.46 3.71 -7.25
C GLY A 35 17.37 2.41 -6.46
N GLY A 36 18.36 1.54 -6.65
CA GLY A 36 18.30 0.13 -6.27
C GLY A 36 17.93 -0.06 -4.80
N THR A 37 16.65 -0.31 -4.55
CA THR A 37 16.19 -0.92 -3.31
C THR A 37 16.70 -2.35 -3.32
N THR A 38 17.55 -2.69 -2.36
CA THR A 38 17.84 -4.09 -2.06
C THR A 38 16.58 -4.66 -1.42
N VAL A 39 15.66 -5.14 -2.26
CA VAL A 39 14.50 -5.91 -1.81
C VAL A 39 14.98 -7.34 -1.62
N LEU A 40 15.02 -7.77 -0.37
CA LEU A 40 15.12 -9.19 -0.08
C LEU A 40 13.71 -9.75 0.02
N LEU A 41 13.25 -10.28 -1.11
CA LEU A 41 12.01 -11.03 -1.24
C LEU A 41 12.23 -12.45 -0.74
N ILE A 42 11.28 -12.94 0.07
CA ILE A 42 11.23 -14.32 0.50
C ILE A 42 9.93 -14.94 0.04
N ALA A 43 10.01 -15.54 -1.14
CA ALA A 43 9.18 -16.68 -1.48
C ALA A 43 9.57 -17.86 -0.58
N ARG A 44 8.61 -18.74 -0.27
CA ARG A 44 8.78 -19.99 0.52
C ARG A 44 10.20 -20.59 0.43
N GLY A 45 11.02 -20.32 1.45
CA GLY A 45 12.49 -20.49 1.48
C GLY A 45 13.13 -19.49 2.46
N ASP A 46 14.41 -19.63 2.82
CA ASP A 46 15.06 -18.90 3.93
C ASP A 46 15.14 -17.36 3.77
N CYS A 47 14.79 -16.60 4.83
CA CYS A 47 14.77 -15.13 4.88
C CYS A 47 16.07 -14.43 5.31
N TYR A 48 16.48 -13.40 4.56
CA TYR A 48 17.53 -12.45 4.97
C TYR A 48 17.01 -11.01 5.09
N LEU A 49 16.85 -10.51 6.32
CA LEU A 49 16.47 -9.12 6.55
C LEU A 49 17.68 -8.18 6.37
N GLY A 50 17.74 -7.47 5.24
CA GLY A 50 18.67 -6.37 5.00
C GLY A 50 18.15 -5.10 5.65
N THR A 51 18.65 -4.76 6.84
CA THR A 51 18.25 -3.55 7.59
C THR A 51 19.49 -2.84 8.16
N ASP A 52 19.42 -1.51 8.29
CA ASP A 52 20.50 -0.75 8.89
C ASP A 52 20.43 -0.86 10.42
N LEU A 53 21.25 -1.74 11.00
CA LEU A 53 21.30 -1.94 12.45
C LEU A 53 21.72 -0.67 13.24
N ARG A 54 22.22 0.39 12.57
CA ARG A 54 22.50 1.68 13.24
C ARG A 54 21.24 2.39 13.70
N SER A 55 20.09 2.11 13.07
CA SER A 55 18.80 2.67 13.44
C SER A 55 18.01 1.78 14.41
N ALA A 56 18.53 0.60 14.75
CA ALA A 56 17.93 -0.32 15.70
C ALA A 56 17.87 0.28 17.12
N LYS A 57 16.70 0.17 17.77
CA LYS A 57 16.51 0.54 19.17
C LYS A 57 16.50 -0.71 20.04
N TYR A 58 17.06 -0.62 21.24
CA TYR A 58 16.96 -1.67 22.25
C TYR A 58 15.65 -1.52 23.02
N GLU A 59 14.78 -2.52 22.98
CA GLU A 59 13.50 -2.48 23.71
C GLU A 59 13.56 -3.24 25.03
N GLN A 60 14.24 -4.39 25.07
CA GLN A 60 14.40 -5.21 26.26
C GLN A 60 15.83 -5.73 26.34
N VAL A 61 16.50 -5.56 27.47
CA VAL A 61 17.87 -6.04 27.68
C VAL A 61 17.91 -6.85 28.98
N SER A 62 18.17 -8.15 28.89
CA SER A 62 18.45 -8.99 30.06
C SER A 62 19.96 -9.19 30.19
N ALA A 63 20.54 -8.56 31.20
CA ALA A 63 21.95 -8.74 31.53
C ALA A 63 22.24 -10.15 32.09
N ALA A 64 21.26 -10.77 32.76
CA ALA A 64 21.38 -12.11 33.34
C ALA A 64 21.40 -13.19 32.24
N ASP A 65 20.51 -13.07 31.26
CA ASP A 65 20.38 -14.03 30.16
C ASP A 65 21.26 -13.66 28.95
N LYS A 66 21.90 -12.48 29.00
CA LYS A 66 22.66 -11.89 27.89
C LYS A 66 21.83 -11.77 26.60
N THR A 67 20.56 -11.45 26.73
CA THR A 67 19.63 -11.27 25.61
C THR A 67 19.26 -9.81 25.43
N ALA A 68 19.03 -9.41 24.18
CA ALA A 68 18.51 -8.09 23.85
C ALA A 68 17.53 -8.18 22.68
N THR A 69 16.39 -7.50 22.80
CA THR A 69 15.42 -7.32 21.71
C THR A 69 15.77 -6.05 20.95
N LEU A 70 16.08 -6.19 19.66
CA LEU A 70 16.35 -5.10 18.74
C LEU A 70 15.08 -4.81 17.93
N SER A 71 14.63 -3.56 17.98
CA SER A 71 13.52 -3.04 17.20
C SER A 71 14.07 -2.22 16.05
N LEU A 72 13.71 -2.60 14.82
CA LEU A 72 14.18 -1.96 13.61
C LEU A 72 13.11 -1.01 13.11
N PRO A 73 13.45 0.24 12.72
CA PRO A 73 12.46 1.11 12.08
C PRO A 73 12.01 0.43 10.80
N THR A 74 10.71 0.19 10.70
CA THR A 74 10.13 -0.37 9.50
C THR A 74 10.12 0.72 8.44
N PRO A 75 10.45 0.41 7.19
CA PRO A 75 10.40 1.41 6.13
C PRO A 75 9.02 2.06 5.91
N ILE A 76 7.95 1.46 6.43
CA ILE A 76 6.60 2.05 6.42
C ILE A 76 6.43 3.12 7.50
N GLN A 77 7.14 3.01 8.63
CA GLN A 77 7.11 4.03 9.69
C GLN A 77 7.75 5.34 9.24
N GLU A 78 8.85 5.25 8.47
CA GLU A 78 9.49 6.44 7.89
C GLU A 78 8.55 7.19 6.94
N LEU A 79 7.75 6.46 6.16
CA LEU A 79 6.75 7.07 5.28
C LEU A 79 5.58 7.65 6.09
N HIS A 80 5.13 6.96 7.15
CA HIS A 80 4.11 7.47 8.06
C HIS A 80 4.53 8.80 8.69
N ASP A 81 5.74 8.84 9.28
CA ASP A 81 6.26 10.03 9.93
C ASP A 81 6.35 11.20 8.93
N PHE A 82 6.76 10.92 7.69
CA PHE A 82 6.79 11.91 6.61
C PHE A 82 5.41 12.46 6.26
N LEU A 83 4.39 11.60 6.12
CA LEU A 83 3.03 12.03 5.77
C LEU A 83 2.36 12.87 6.87
N MET A 84 2.81 12.72 8.12
CA MET A 84 2.30 13.47 9.28
C MET A 84 2.92 14.87 9.42
N GLU A 85 3.99 15.17 8.68
CA GLU A 85 4.61 16.49 8.69
C GLU A 85 3.79 17.46 7.82
N ASP A 86 3.31 18.56 8.42
CA ASP A 86 2.70 19.65 7.66
C ASP A 86 3.75 20.27 6.73
N ARG A 87 3.57 20.05 5.43
CA ARG A 87 4.43 20.53 4.36
C ARG A 87 3.57 21.33 3.39
N ASP A 88 3.98 22.57 3.17
CA ASP A 88 3.33 23.50 2.25
C ASP A 88 1.86 23.84 2.56
N GLY A 89 1.37 23.52 3.76
CA GLY A 89 -0.02 23.75 4.15
C GLY A 89 -1.02 22.86 3.39
N ALA A 90 -0.54 21.81 2.73
CA ALA A 90 -1.35 20.82 2.05
C ALA A 90 -1.66 19.64 3.00
N GLU A 91 -2.90 19.15 2.96
CA GLU A 91 -3.31 17.98 3.75
C GLU A 91 -2.93 16.71 3.00
N ALA A 92 -1.74 16.17 3.30
CA ALA A 92 -1.32 14.88 2.79
C ALA A 92 -2.23 13.75 3.32
N MET A 93 -2.33 12.67 2.54
CA MET A 93 -3.06 11.48 2.95
C MET A 93 -2.41 10.84 4.18
N MET A 94 -3.22 10.42 5.14
CA MET A 94 -2.75 9.52 6.20
C MET A 94 -2.33 8.17 5.60
N LEU A 95 -1.51 7.40 6.33
CA LEU A 95 -0.94 6.16 5.81
C LEU A 95 -2.02 5.15 5.38
N ASP A 96 -3.08 4.99 6.16
CA ASP A 96 -4.21 4.11 5.86
C ASP A 96 -5.01 4.57 4.64
N THR A 97 -5.23 5.87 4.54
CA THR A 97 -5.81 6.50 3.35
C THR A 97 -4.97 6.29 2.09
N MET A 98 -3.66 6.54 2.17
CA MET A 98 -2.74 6.29 1.06
C MET A 98 -2.75 4.81 0.67
N ASP A 99 -2.81 3.89 1.63
CA ASP A 99 -2.91 2.46 1.36
C ASP A 99 -4.16 2.12 0.54
N GLY A 100 -5.34 2.60 0.94
CA GLY A 100 -6.58 2.37 0.19
C GLY A 100 -6.60 3.02 -1.19
N PHE A 101 -6.07 4.24 -1.29
CA PHE A 101 -5.87 4.93 -2.55
C PHE A 101 -4.99 4.13 -3.52
N LEU A 102 -3.85 3.61 -3.03
CA LEU A 102 -2.94 2.82 -3.83
C LEU A 102 -3.54 1.47 -4.24
N HIS A 103 -4.40 0.86 -3.43
CA HIS A 103 -5.16 -0.32 -3.84
C HIS A 103 -6.11 -0.02 -5.01
N ALA A 104 -6.85 1.09 -4.96
CA ALA A 104 -7.72 1.50 -6.07
C ALA A 104 -6.92 1.75 -7.36
N VAL A 105 -5.78 2.44 -7.26
CA VAL A 105 -4.87 2.67 -8.39
C VAL A 105 -4.33 1.35 -8.94
N ALA A 106 -3.97 0.39 -8.08
CA ALA A 106 -3.39 -0.90 -8.48
C ALA A 106 -4.40 -1.76 -9.24
N ILE A 107 -5.64 -1.88 -8.74
CA ILE A 107 -6.64 -2.78 -9.30
C ILE A 107 -7.51 -2.14 -10.40
N GLY A 108 -7.38 -0.83 -10.61
CA GLY A 108 -8.28 -0.05 -11.46
C GLY A 108 -8.36 -0.53 -12.93
N PRO A 109 -9.40 -0.09 -13.64
CA PRO A 109 -9.70 -0.51 -15.02
C PRO A 109 -8.64 -0.09 -16.03
N ILE A 110 -7.91 0.99 -15.75
CA ILE A 110 -6.86 1.55 -16.59
C ILE A 110 -5.56 1.76 -15.80
N THR A 111 -4.43 1.73 -16.50
CA THR A 111 -3.14 2.10 -15.91
C THR A 111 -3.03 3.63 -15.86
N LEU A 112 -3.05 4.19 -14.66
CA LEU A 112 -2.81 5.62 -14.41
C LEU A 112 -1.32 5.95 -14.45
N LYS A 113 -0.96 7.11 -14.98
CA LYS A 113 0.42 7.60 -14.96
C LYS A 113 0.77 8.15 -13.58
N PRO A 114 2.04 8.08 -13.14
CA PRO A 114 2.46 8.65 -11.85
C PRO A 114 2.07 10.13 -11.67
N GLN A 115 2.05 10.91 -12.75
CA GLN A 115 1.58 12.31 -12.72
C GLN A 115 0.14 12.48 -12.21
N GLN A 116 -0.71 11.45 -12.40
CA GLN A 116 -2.12 11.50 -12.06
C GLN A 116 -2.40 11.07 -10.62
N TRP A 117 -1.59 10.15 -10.07
CA TRP A 117 -1.87 9.55 -8.77
C TRP A 117 -0.85 9.88 -7.67
N LEU A 118 0.36 10.35 -8.00
CA LEU A 118 1.30 10.82 -6.97
C LEU A 118 0.87 12.14 -6.31
N PRO A 119 0.47 13.21 -7.04
CA PRO A 119 0.13 14.49 -6.41
C PRO A 119 -0.93 14.38 -5.30
N PRO A 120 -2.04 13.62 -5.48
CA PRO A 120 -3.08 13.50 -4.45
C PRO A 120 -2.57 12.96 -3.10
N ILE A 121 -1.52 12.12 -3.09
CA ILE A 121 -0.95 11.58 -1.83
C ILE A 121 -0.44 12.72 -0.93
N TRP A 122 0.04 13.79 -1.54
CA TRP A 122 0.60 14.96 -0.85
C TRP A 122 -0.41 16.08 -0.65
N GLY A 123 -1.70 15.86 -0.99
CA GLY A 123 -2.71 16.92 -1.01
C GLY A 123 -2.53 17.91 -2.17
N HIS A 124 -1.80 17.53 -3.23
CA HIS A 124 -1.57 18.36 -4.41
C HIS A 124 -2.53 18.01 -5.55
N THR A 125 -2.83 19.01 -6.39
CA THR A 125 -3.37 18.81 -7.72
C THR A 125 -2.25 18.51 -8.73
N GLU A 126 -2.61 18.02 -9.92
CA GLU A 126 -1.65 17.82 -11.01
C GLU A 126 -0.90 19.13 -11.38
N GLU A 127 -1.58 20.27 -11.28
CA GLU A 127 -1.01 21.61 -11.56
C GLU A 127 0.04 22.05 -10.53
N GLN A 128 -0.12 21.62 -9.27
CA GLN A 128 0.82 21.90 -8.18
C GLN A 128 2.09 21.02 -8.27
N GLY A 129 2.09 20.03 -9.16
CA GLY A 129 3.23 19.18 -9.45
C GLY A 129 3.26 17.88 -8.63
N MET A 130 4.09 16.95 -9.09
CA MET A 130 4.09 15.55 -8.63
C MET A 130 4.60 15.32 -7.21
N MET A 131 5.34 16.28 -6.64
CA MET A 131 6.11 16.08 -5.40
C MET A 131 5.90 17.26 -4.44
N PRO A 132 5.87 17.01 -3.12
CA PRO A 132 5.81 18.07 -2.12
C PRO A 132 7.16 18.79 -1.99
N ALA A 133 7.22 19.92 -1.28
CA ALA A 133 8.49 20.56 -0.99
C ALA A 133 9.39 19.66 -0.14
N MET A 134 10.61 19.46 -0.65
CA MET A 134 11.64 18.65 -0.01
C MET A 134 12.87 19.48 0.32
N GLN A 135 13.55 19.13 1.41
CA GLN A 135 14.78 19.80 1.83
C GLN A 135 15.98 19.41 0.95
N SER A 136 15.92 18.23 0.31
CA SER A 136 16.97 17.72 -0.57
C SER A 136 16.43 16.72 -1.61
N LEU A 137 17.20 16.51 -2.68
CA LEU A 137 16.91 15.46 -3.67
C LEU A 137 17.02 14.05 -3.08
N ASP A 138 17.87 13.84 -2.07
CA ASP A 138 18.00 12.53 -1.43
C ASP A 138 16.75 12.18 -0.61
N GLN A 139 16.20 13.16 0.13
CA GLN A 139 14.94 13.00 0.83
C GLN A 139 13.79 12.72 -0.15
N LEU A 140 13.76 13.46 -1.27
CA LEU A 140 12.78 13.25 -2.34
C LEU A 140 12.81 11.81 -2.88
N ASN A 141 13.99 11.35 -3.27
CA ASN A 141 14.19 10.01 -3.81
C ASN A 141 13.81 8.94 -2.79
N ARG A 142 14.14 9.16 -1.50
CA ARG A 142 13.81 8.24 -0.43
C ARG A 142 12.29 8.09 -0.26
N ILE A 143 11.55 9.18 -0.13
CA ILE A 143 10.09 9.10 0.06
C ILE A 143 9.39 8.46 -1.15
N LEU A 144 9.83 8.82 -2.36
CA LEU A 144 9.32 8.19 -3.58
C LEU A 144 9.60 6.68 -3.61
N GLU A 145 10.80 6.26 -3.21
CA GLU A 145 11.15 4.84 -3.05
C GLU A 145 10.22 4.14 -2.06
N LEU A 146 9.89 4.76 -0.92
CA LEU A 146 8.99 4.17 0.08
C LEU A 146 7.58 3.97 -0.47
N VAL A 147 7.02 4.99 -1.16
CA VAL A 147 5.69 4.90 -1.79
C VAL A 147 5.66 3.82 -2.87
N MET A 148 6.65 3.81 -3.77
CA MET A 148 6.71 2.82 -4.84
C MET A 148 6.92 1.41 -4.31
N ARG A 149 7.74 1.23 -3.27
CA ARG A 149 7.89 -0.08 -2.61
C ARG A 149 6.57 -0.55 -2.01
N HIS A 150 5.81 0.35 -1.40
CA HIS A 150 4.49 0.02 -0.85
C HIS A 150 3.49 -0.36 -1.94
N PHE A 151 3.41 0.44 -3.00
CA PHE A 151 2.59 0.14 -4.18
C PHE A 151 2.94 -1.22 -4.82
N ASN A 152 4.23 -1.49 -5.02
CA ASN A 152 4.70 -2.76 -5.58
C ASN A 152 4.39 -3.95 -4.66
N SER A 153 4.37 -3.76 -3.34
CA SER A 153 3.94 -4.80 -2.40
C SER A 153 2.47 -5.16 -2.57
N ILE A 154 1.61 -4.19 -2.87
CA ILE A 154 0.19 -4.42 -3.15
C ILE A 154 0.05 -5.22 -4.45
N VAL A 155 0.74 -4.79 -5.51
CA VAL A 155 0.74 -5.49 -6.80
C VAL A 155 1.24 -6.92 -6.67
N ALA A 156 2.33 -7.15 -5.93
CA ALA A 156 2.88 -8.49 -5.72
C ALA A 156 1.87 -9.43 -5.03
N GLY A 157 1.15 -8.97 -4.01
CA GLY A 157 0.11 -9.78 -3.35
C GLY A 157 -1.07 -10.09 -4.27
N LEU A 158 -1.43 -9.16 -5.17
CA LEU A 158 -2.46 -9.38 -6.19
C LEU A 158 -2.05 -10.40 -7.26
N GLU A 159 -0.75 -10.63 -7.44
CA GLU A 159 -0.17 -11.60 -8.38
C GLU A 159 0.07 -12.99 -7.76
N ASP A 160 -0.08 -13.15 -6.45
CA ASP A 160 0.02 -14.44 -5.78
C ASP A 160 -1.06 -15.43 -6.26
N GLU A 161 -0.81 -16.73 -6.03
CA GLU A 161 -1.76 -17.82 -6.34
C GLU A 161 -2.11 -18.61 -5.07
N PRO A 162 -3.28 -18.38 -4.43
CA PRO A 162 -4.31 -17.39 -4.80
C PRO A 162 -3.90 -15.94 -4.44
N PRO A 163 -4.50 -14.91 -5.08
CA PRO A 163 -4.25 -13.52 -4.73
C PRO A 163 -4.59 -13.24 -3.27
N ASP A 164 -3.74 -12.48 -2.61
CA ASP A 164 -3.89 -12.11 -1.21
C ASP A 164 -3.48 -10.65 -0.99
N ILE A 165 -4.25 -9.92 -0.19
CA ILE A 165 -3.98 -8.52 0.10
C ILE A 165 -4.02 -8.26 1.59
N TYR A 166 -3.20 -7.30 2.01
CA TYR A 166 -3.06 -6.92 3.41
C TYR A 166 -3.34 -5.42 3.56
N PRO A 167 -4.63 -5.00 3.55
CA PRO A 167 -4.98 -3.62 3.82
C PRO A 167 -4.38 -3.14 5.13
N ARG A 168 -3.84 -1.92 5.11
CA ARG A 168 -3.28 -1.26 6.30
C ARG A 168 -4.25 -0.19 6.76
N TRP A 169 -4.99 -0.49 7.81
CA TRP A 169 -5.86 0.46 8.46
C TRP A 169 -5.69 0.43 9.97
N ASN A 170 -6.29 1.40 10.64
CA ASN A 170 -6.20 1.55 12.08
C ASN A 170 -7.08 0.52 12.80
N VAL A 171 -6.78 0.30 14.08
CA VAL A 171 -7.67 -0.41 15.00
C VAL A 171 -8.17 0.57 16.06
N ARG A 172 -9.41 0.37 16.49
CA ARG A 172 -10.07 1.17 17.50
C ARG A 172 -10.52 0.31 18.66
N GLU A 173 -10.26 0.76 19.88
CA GLU A 173 -10.84 0.14 21.08
C GLU A 173 -12.31 0.55 21.23
N TRP A 174 -13.19 -0.44 21.35
CA TRP A 174 -14.62 -0.25 21.60
C TRP A 174 -15.15 -1.38 22.48
N GLU A 175 -15.82 -1.05 23.59
CA GLU A 175 -16.37 -2.03 24.54
C GLU A 175 -15.35 -3.11 24.98
N GLY A 176 -14.10 -2.71 25.19
CA GLY A 176 -13.01 -3.61 25.62
C GLY A 176 -12.52 -4.58 24.54
N ARG A 177 -12.83 -4.31 23.26
CA ARG A 177 -12.35 -5.07 22.10
C ARG A 177 -11.65 -4.14 21.11
N GLU A 178 -10.60 -4.63 20.48
CA GLU A 178 -10.00 -3.97 19.31
C GLU A 178 -10.78 -4.34 18.06
N LEU A 179 -11.18 -3.34 17.29
CA LEU A 179 -11.97 -3.46 16.08
C LEU A 179 -11.24 -2.80 14.90
N ASP A 180 -11.32 -3.41 13.73
CA ASP A 180 -10.82 -2.81 12.48
C ASP A 180 -11.56 -1.50 12.17
N ASP A 181 -10.81 -0.46 11.83
CA ASP A 181 -11.31 0.87 11.46
C ASP A 181 -10.78 1.24 10.06
N ALA A 182 -11.50 0.79 9.03
CA ALA A 182 -11.16 1.01 7.63
C ALA A 182 -11.75 2.30 7.03
N GLU A 183 -12.29 3.24 7.83
CA GLU A 183 -12.91 4.47 7.31
C GLU A 183 -11.92 5.30 6.46
N GLY A 184 -10.72 5.56 7.00
CA GLY A 184 -9.67 6.30 6.29
C GLY A 184 -9.17 5.59 5.04
N TRP A 185 -9.06 4.27 5.10
CA TRP A 185 -8.68 3.42 3.96
C TRP A 185 -9.74 3.45 2.86
N ALA A 186 -11.02 3.30 3.22
CA ALA A 186 -12.13 3.31 2.29
C ALA A 186 -12.25 4.66 1.59
N TRP A 187 -12.11 5.76 2.33
CA TRP A 187 -12.07 7.10 1.75
C TRP A 187 -10.93 7.23 0.72
N GLY A 188 -9.72 6.77 1.06
CA GLY A 188 -8.61 6.74 0.12
C GLY A 188 -8.91 5.94 -1.16
N PHE A 189 -9.53 4.77 -1.02
CA PHE A 189 -9.95 3.96 -2.17
C PHE A 189 -10.92 4.73 -3.07
N VAL A 190 -11.91 5.41 -2.50
CA VAL A 190 -12.85 6.29 -3.23
C VAL A 190 -12.09 7.36 -4.01
N GLN A 191 -11.13 8.05 -3.38
CA GLN A 191 -10.31 9.05 -4.07
C GLN A 191 -9.55 8.46 -5.27
N GLY A 192 -9.06 7.22 -5.16
CA GLY A 192 -8.38 6.53 -6.26
C GLY A 192 -9.33 6.10 -7.39
N VAL A 193 -10.57 5.73 -7.06
CA VAL A 193 -11.64 5.48 -8.03
C VAL A 193 -11.98 6.76 -8.80
N ASP A 194 -12.06 7.88 -8.09
CA ASP A 194 -12.46 9.17 -8.67
C ASP A 194 -11.45 9.74 -9.69
N LEU A 195 -10.18 9.30 -9.65
CA LEU A 195 -9.19 9.62 -10.69
C LEU A 195 -9.60 9.14 -12.10
N CYS A 196 -10.43 8.09 -12.19
CA CYS A 196 -10.92 7.53 -13.45
C CYS A 196 -12.33 6.96 -13.29
N ARG A 197 -13.22 7.73 -12.64
CA ARG A 197 -14.57 7.28 -12.27
C ARG A 197 -15.36 6.73 -13.47
N SER A 198 -15.26 7.40 -14.61
CA SER A 198 -15.93 7.00 -15.86
C SER A 198 -15.54 5.60 -16.32
N GLU A 199 -14.30 5.17 -16.07
CA GLU A 199 -13.78 3.86 -16.42
C GLU A 199 -14.17 2.80 -15.39
N TRP A 200 -14.44 3.20 -14.14
CA TRP A 200 -14.95 2.33 -13.08
C TRP A 200 -16.45 2.04 -13.20
N ASP A 201 -17.24 3.01 -13.68
CA ASP A 201 -18.69 2.93 -13.78
C ASP A 201 -19.24 1.65 -14.44
N PRO A 202 -18.65 1.09 -15.51
CA PRO A 202 -19.13 -0.17 -16.10
C PRO A 202 -19.20 -1.34 -15.11
N LEU A 203 -18.25 -1.44 -14.17
CA LEU A 203 -18.30 -2.42 -13.09
C LEU A 203 -19.27 -1.98 -11.99
N LEU A 204 -19.17 -0.73 -11.55
CA LEU A 204 -19.97 -0.18 -10.43
C LEU A 204 -21.48 -0.11 -10.73
N GLN A 205 -21.89 -0.24 -12.00
CA GLN A 205 -23.30 -0.35 -12.40
C GLN A 205 -23.82 -1.79 -12.47
N THR A 206 -22.93 -2.79 -12.34
CA THR A 206 -23.35 -4.19 -12.29
C THR A 206 -23.78 -4.58 -10.87
N PRO A 207 -24.71 -5.52 -10.68
CA PRO A 207 -25.10 -5.98 -9.33
C PRO A 207 -23.92 -6.51 -8.51
N GLN A 208 -22.97 -7.20 -9.16
CA GLN A 208 -21.80 -7.74 -8.50
C GLN A 208 -20.79 -6.66 -8.11
N GLY A 209 -20.53 -5.70 -9.01
CA GLY A 209 -19.65 -4.57 -8.71
C GLY A 209 -20.22 -3.68 -7.61
N GLN A 210 -21.54 -3.44 -7.60
CA GLN A 210 -22.22 -2.75 -6.48
C GLN A 210 -22.04 -3.51 -5.17
N ALA A 211 -22.20 -4.83 -5.18
CA ALA A 211 -22.02 -5.66 -3.97
C ALA A 211 -20.57 -5.60 -3.43
N TRP A 212 -19.57 -5.65 -4.31
CA TRP A 212 -18.16 -5.52 -3.92
C TRP A 212 -17.82 -4.11 -3.43
N TYR A 213 -18.30 -3.08 -4.12
CA TYR A 213 -17.98 -1.71 -3.77
C TYR A 213 -18.73 -1.20 -2.53
N ARG A 214 -19.89 -1.80 -2.20
CA ARG A 214 -20.74 -1.39 -1.08
C ARG A 214 -20.01 -1.16 0.26
N PRO A 215 -19.19 -2.09 0.81
CA PRO A 215 -18.48 -1.83 2.06
C PRO A 215 -17.53 -0.63 1.98
N ILE A 216 -16.89 -0.42 0.83
CA ILE A 216 -15.98 0.71 0.60
C ILE A 216 -16.79 2.02 0.52
N GLY A 217 -17.85 2.04 -0.29
CA GLY A 217 -18.70 3.21 -0.44
C GLY A 217 -19.37 3.63 0.87
N LEU A 218 -19.92 2.68 1.65
CA LEU A 218 -20.51 2.98 2.96
C LEU A 218 -19.54 3.61 3.95
N LEU A 219 -18.27 3.22 3.92
CA LEU A 219 -17.25 3.70 4.85
C LEU A 219 -16.52 4.95 4.34
N GLY A 220 -16.43 5.15 3.02
CA GLY A 220 -15.53 6.12 2.41
C GLY A 220 -16.21 7.23 1.61
N GLU A 221 -17.44 7.09 1.14
CA GLU A 221 -18.16 8.16 0.45
C GLU A 221 -18.98 8.99 1.44
N ASP A 222 -19.11 10.30 1.21
CA ASP A 222 -19.91 11.18 2.06
C ASP A 222 -21.43 10.93 1.94
N ASP A 223 -21.89 10.50 0.76
CA ASP A 223 -23.31 10.22 0.45
C ASP A 223 -23.43 8.99 -0.46
N PHE A 224 -23.13 7.81 0.09
CA PHE A 224 -23.28 6.54 -0.62
C PHE A 224 -24.74 6.12 -0.79
N GLY A 225 -25.59 6.46 0.18
CA GLY A 225 -27.02 6.18 0.11
C GLY A 225 -27.77 6.32 1.44
N PRO A 226 -29.11 6.24 1.41
CA PRO A 226 -29.98 6.61 2.53
C PRO A 226 -29.85 5.72 3.77
N GLU A 227 -29.27 4.52 3.64
CA GLU A 227 -29.06 3.60 4.76
C GLU A 227 -27.68 3.76 5.42
N GLN A 228 -26.78 4.57 4.84
CA GLN A 228 -25.38 4.67 5.26
C GLN A 228 -25.24 4.95 6.75
N ASP A 229 -25.83 6.03 7.23
CA ASP A 229 -25.79 6.42 8.65
C ASP A 229 -26.23 5.29 9.59
N ASN A 230 -27.25 4.54 9.21
CA ASN A 230 -27.77 3.44 10.03
C ASN A 230 -26.82 2.23 10.03
N LEU A 231 -26.14 2.00 8.91
CA LEU A 231 -25.23 0.88 8.68
C LEU A 231 -23.82 1.15 9.19
N THR A 232 -23.43 2.40 9.39
CA THR A 232 -22.09 2.78 9.88
C THR A 232 -22.11 3.46 11.25
N ARG A 233 -23.27 3.52 11.92
CA ARG A 233 -23.48 4.24 13.18
C ARG A 233 -22.50 3.89 14.30
N THR A 234 -22.12 2.62 14.43
CA THR A 234 -21.28 2.12 15.54
C THR A 234 -19.96 1.55 15.02
N PRO A 235 -18.88 1.60 15.83
CA PRO A 235 -17.61 0.98 15.47
C PRO A 235 -17.73 -0.51 15.11
N SER A 236 -18.59 -1.26 15.81
CA SER A 236 -18.84 -2.68 15.50
C SER A 236 -19.39 -2.88 14.09
N GLN A 237 -20.34 -2.05 13.65
CA GLN A 237 -20.90 -2.16 12.31
C GLN A 237 -19.87 -1.79 11.23
N ARG A 238 -19.02 -0.80 11.50
CA ARG A 238 -17.94 -0.40 10.58
C ARG A 238 -16.85 -1.46 10.47
N ALA A 239 -16.52 -2.13 11.57
CA ALA A 239 -15.62 -3.27 11.57
C ALA A 239 -16.18 -4.44 10.75
N GLU A 240 -17.48 -4.73 10.85
CA GLU A 240 -18.13 -5.76 10.02
C GLU A 240 -18.07 -5.44 8.51
N LEU A 241 -18.12 -4.16 8.13
CA LEU A 241 -17.91 -3.72 6.75
C LEU A 241 -16.43 -3.86 6.34
N SER A 242 -15.50 -3.51 7.23
CA SER A 242 -14.06 -3.62 6.99
C SER A 242 -13.63 -5.04 6.62
N LEU A 243 -14.20 -6.05 7.29
CA LEU A 243 -13.95 -7.47 7.02
C LEU A 243 -14.37 -7.93 5.60
N GLN A 244 -15.24 -7.19 4.92
CA GLN A 244 -15.71 -7.51 3.57
C GLN A 244 -14.79 -6.96 2.48
N ILE A 245 -13.99 -5.94 2.79
CA ILE A 245 -13.16 -5.21 1.83
C ILE A 245 -12.15 -6.10 1.11
N PRO A 246 -11.36 -6.98 1.78
CA PRO A 246 -10.27 -7.69 1.10
C PRO A 246 -10.76 -8.54 -0.07
N GLN A 247 -11.83 -9.30 0.14
CA GLN A 247 -12.42 -10.15 -0.90
C GLN A 247 -13.12 -9.34 -1.99
N ALA A 248 -13.71 -8.19 -1.63
CA ALA A 248 -14.29 -7.27 -2.62
C ALA A 248 -13.22 -6.72 -3.57
N VAL A 249 -12.08 -6.27 -3.04
CA VAL A 249 -10.94 -5.77 -3.83
C VAL A 249 -10.39 -6.85 -4.76
N ILE A 250 -10.19 -8.08 -4.27
CA ILE A 250 -9.77 -9.21 -5.10
C ILE A 250 -10.78 -9.50 -6.22
N GLY A 251 -12.08 -9.44 -5.91
CA GLY A 251 -13.15 -9.61 -6.90
C GLY A 251 -13.13 -8.54 -8.00
N MET A 252 -12.99 -7.27 -7.62
CA MET A 252 -12.87 -6.16 -8.57
C MET A 252 -11.59 -6.26 -9.42
N HIS A 253 -10.46 -6.63 -8.81
CA HIS A 253 -9.21 -6.89 -9.53
C HIS A 253 -9.37 -7.99 -10.59
N ALA A 254 -9.96 -9.13 -10.20
CA ALA A 254 -10.20 -10.26 -11.09
C ALA A 254 -11.13 -9.89 -12.26
N HIS A 255 -12.09 -8.99 -12.05
CA HIS A 255 -12.95 -8.47 -13.11
C HIS A 255 -12.17 -7.69 -14.18
N TRP A 256 -11.24 -6.82 -13.77
CA TRP A 256 -10.48 -5.97 -14.68
C TRP A 256 -9.30 -6.67 -15.37
N LEU A 257 -8.76 -7.72 -14.76
CA LEU A 257 -7.54 -8.39 -15.25
C LEU A 257 -7.61 -8.83 -16.73
N PRO A 258 -8.69 -9.48 -17.24
CA PRO A 258 -8.78 -9.84 -18.65
C PRO A 258 -8.85 -8.62 -19.59
N LEU A 259 -9.48 -7.53 -19.15
CA LEU A 259 -9.62 -6.30 -19.94
C LEU A 259 -8.27 -5.59 -20.07
N ARG A 260 -7.50 -5.51 -18.97
CA ARG A 260 -6.15 -4.93 -18.97
C ARG A 260 -5.18 -5.72 -19.85
N ARG A 261 -5.25 -7.06 -19.81
CA ARG A 261 -4.49 -7.94 -20.70
C ARG A 261 -4.78 -7.64 -22.17
N ALA A 262 -6.05 -7.58 -22.55
CA ALA A 262 -6.46 -7.31 -23.92
C ALA A 262 -6.08 -5.90 -24.41
N VAL A 263 -6.03 -4.89 -23.53
CA VAL A 263 -5.55 -3.54 -23.90
C VAL A 263 -4.06 -3.55 -24.15
N TYR A 264 -3.28 -4.19 -23.28
CA TYR A 264 -1.82 -4.31 -23.44
C TYR A 264 -1.44 -5.04 -24.73
N GLU A 265 -2.08 -6.16 -25.04
CA GLU A 265 -1.83 -6.92 -26.27
C GLU A 265 -2.09 -6.09 -27.54
N ARG A 266 -3.04 -5.16 -27.48
CA ARG A 266 -3.37 -4.25 -28.60
C ARG A 266 -2.41 -3.07 -28.74
N THR A 267 -1.77 -2.63 -27.66
CA THR A 267 -0.85 -1.48 -27.67
C THR A 267 0.61 -1.88 -27.80
N ALA A 268 0.95 -3.15 -27.52
CA ALA A 268 2.28 -3.72 -27.69
C ALA A 268 2.51 -4.33 -29.10
N ALA A 269 1.45 -4.48 -29.90
CA ALA A 269 1.50 -4.95 -31.29
C ALA A 269 1.61 -3.79 -32.28
#